data_AF-A0A7Y6AIC3-F1
#
_entry.id   AF-A0A7Y6AIC3-F1
#
_cell.length_a   1.000
_cell.length_b   1.000
_cell.length_c   1.000
_cell.angle_alpha   90.00
_cell.angle_beta   90.00
_cell.angle_gamma   90.00
#
_symmetry.space_group_name_H-M   'P 1'
#
loop_
_entity.id
_entity.type
_entity.pdbx_description
1 polymer ?
#
loop_
_entity_poly.entity_id
_entity_poly.type
_entity_poly.pdbx_seq_one_letter_code
_entity_poly.pdbx_strand_id
1 'polypeptide(L)'
;MAATANGELTRVTIVSPNTRVDLALPAEVPLAELLPTILRHAGEELADEGASHGGWVLARLGGQPLDTGRSTSQLSVRDGELLYLTMRQKMAPEMVFDDVIEAVATATNNRGSRWDQHSTRKFSLTVGICALLGGALAVLLAGPPQLYGAITAFVVATILLSTSAVFARALRATDAAVAFAVVSLAFAGVGGLLAGAGDRSVSELTAANVVMGASAILVFAVLALVAVADRAPLFLGAAFCAVALAVASTASMVLDGNAALGAAIIAGLTFALIPITPMMSLRLARVPMPQLPQNVEELKSDAYTVNGAQALERSTRANEFLTAM
;
A
#
# COMPACT_ATOMS: atom_id res chain seq x y z
N MET A 1 10.15 -24.43 -58.46
CA MET A 1 10.91 -25.29 -57.53
C MET A 1 10.45 -24.97 -56.13
N ALA A 2 9.59 -25.79 -55.55
CA ALA A 2 9.15 -25.65 -54.16
C ALA A 2 10.21 -26.31 -53.26
N ALA A 3 10.92 -25.51 -52.47
CA ALA A 3 11.79 -26.04 -51.43
C ALA A 3 10.94 -26.38 -50.20
N THR A 4 10.78 -27.68 -49.93
CA THR A 4 10.21 -28.19 -48.69
C THR A 4 11.19 -27.91 -47.55
N ALA A 5 11.00 -26.80 -46.84
CA ALA A 5 11.69 -26.53 -45.58
C ALA A 5 11.09 -27.43 -44.49
N ASN A 6 11.78 -28.51 -44.14
CA ASN A 6 11.60 -29.15 -42.83
C ASN A 6 12.18 -28.19 -41.77
N GLY A 7 11.44 -27.12 -41.49
CA GLY A 7 11.90 -26.01 -40.66
C GLY A 7 11.77 -26.35 -39.18
N GLU A 8 12.86 -26.18 -38.45
CA GLU A 8 12.85 -26.08 -36.99
C GLU A 8 11.85 -24.97 -36.59
N LEU A 9 10.98 -25.24 -35.62
CA LEU A 9 9.92 -24.31 -35.19
C LEU A 9 10.29 -23.77 -33.82
N THR A 10 10.14 -22.46 -33.63
CA THR A 10 10.25 -21.80 -32.34
C THR A 10 8.86 -21.43 -31.83
N ARG A 11 8.44 -22.00 -30.70
CA ARG A 11 7.19 -21.64 -30.01
C ARG A 11 7.40 -20.36 -29.23
N VAL A 12 6.64 -19.33 -29.53
CA VAL A 12 6.70 -18.04 -28.82
C VAL A 12 5.31 -17.62 -28.41
N THR A 13 5.24 -16.82 -27.35
CA THR A 13 3.99 -16.16 -26.99
C THR A 13 4.07 -14.70 -27.41
N ILE A 14 3.14 -14.28 -28.27
CA ILE A 14 2.99 -12.90 -28.69
C ILE A 14 1.99 -12.21 -27.76
N VAL A 15 2.44 -11.15 -27.09
CA VAL A 15 1.61 -10.29 -26.25
C VAL A 15 1.26 -9.05 -27.05
N SER A 16 -0.02 -8.90 -27.41
CA SER A 16 -0.57 -7.68 -28.02
C SER A 16 -1.28 -6.84 -26.94
N PRO A 17 -1.71 -5.59 -27.25
CA PRO A 17 -2.39 -4.75 -26.26
C PRO A 17 -3.65 -5.37 -25.66
N ASN A 18 -4.38 -6.17 -26.45
CA ASN A 18 -5.71 -6.67 -26.09
C ASN A 18 -5.77 -8.20 -26.00
N THR A 19 -4.73 -8.94 -26.44
CA THR A 19 -4.73 -10.39 -26.38
C THR A 19 -3.32 -10.97 -26.28
N ARG A 20 -3.25 -12.28 -26.00
CA ARG A 20 -2.02 -13.05 -25.92
C ARG A 20 -2.21 -14.33 -26.71
N VAL A 21 -1.31 -14.60 -27.65
CA VAL A 21 -1.44 -15.71 -28.60
C VAL A 21 -0.12 -16.47 -28.69
N ASP A 22 -0.20 -17.80 -28.58
CA ASP A 22 0.95 -18.68 -28.74
C ASP A 22 1.08 -19.11 -30.20
N LEU A 23 2.24 -18.86 -30.80
CA LEU A 23 2.52 -19.14 -32.21
C LEU A 23 3.79 -19.98 -32.35
N ALA A 24 3.77 -20.93 -33.28
CA ALA A 24 4.98 -21.63 -33.72
C ALA A 24 5.52 -20.91 -34.97
N LEU A 25 6.66 -20.23 -34.82
CA LEU A 25 7.31 -19.49 -35.89
C LEU A 25 8.42 -20.34 -36.53
N PRO A 26 8.54 -20.39 -37.87
CA PRO A 26 9.67 -21.03 -38.52
C PRO A 26 11.01 -20.37 -38.13
N ALA A 27 11.96 -21.16 -37.63
CA ALA A 27 13.22 -20.69 -37.06
C ALA A 27 14.08 -19.90 -38.06
N GLU A 28 14.02 -20.27 -39.33
CA GLU A 28 14.90 -19.78 -40.41
C GLU A 28 14.24 -18.72 -41.31
N VAL A 29 12.98 -18.33 -41.06
CA VAL A 29 12.28 -17.32 -41.86
C VAL A 29 12.44 -15.94 -41.22
N PRO A 30 12.79 -14.88 -41.99
CA PRO A 30 12.87 -13.53 -41.46
C PRO A 30 11.57 -13.06 -40.82
N LEU A 31 11.67 -12.35 -39.69
CA LEU A 31 10.51 -11.84 -38.96
C LEU A 31 9.61 -10.93 -39.82
N ALA A 32 10.18 -10.18 -40.78
CA ALA A 32 9.44 -9.31 -41.69
C ALA A 32 8.38 -10.08 -42.51
N GLU A 33 8.67 -11.32 -42.91
CA GLU A 33 7.74 -12.16 -43.68
C GLU A 33 6.65 -12.78 -42.79
N LEU A 34 6.99 -13.03 -41.53
CA LEU A 34 6.07 -13.61 -40.54
C LEU A 34 5.13 -12.55 -39.94
N LEU A 35 5.55 -11.28 -39.88
CA LEU A 35 4.85 -10.21 -39.19
C LEU A 35 3.38 -10.03 -39.66
N PRO A 36 3.04 -10.02 -40.97
CA PRO A 36 1.65 -9.91 -41.39
C PRO A 36 0.79 -11.06 -40.88
N THR A 37 1.34 -12.27 -40.81
CA THR A 37 0.65 -13.46 -40.29
C THR A 37 0.49 -13.40 -38.78
N ILE A 38 1.54 -12.96 -38.07
CA ILE A 38 1.50 -12.72 -36.63
C ILE A 38 0.42 -11.69 -36.28
N LEU A 39 0.35 -10.58 -37.02
CA LEU A 39 -0.65 -9.53 -36.81
C LEU A 39 -2.08 -10.07 -36.98
N ARG A 40 -2.34 -10.83 -38.05
CA ARG A 40 -3.66 -11.45 -38.28
C ARG A 40 -4.07 -12.39 -37.14
N HIS A 41 -3.14 -13.11 -36.53
CA HIS A 41 -3.44 -14.04 -35.43
C HIS A 41 -3.51 -13.32 -34.08
N ALA A 42 -2.75 -12.24 -33.91
CA ALA A 42 -2.71 -11.45 -32.68
C ALA A 42 -3.91 -10.50 -32.53
N GLY A 43 -4.74 -10.28 -33.57
CA GLY A 43 -5.97 -9.48 -33.50
C GLY A 43 -6.45 -9.01 -34.88
N GLU A 44 -7.77 -9.05 -35.12
CA GLU A 44 -8.37 -8.74 -36.43
C GLU A 44 -8.07 -7.31 -36.93
N GLU A 45 -8.02 -6.32 -36.03
CA GLU A 45 -7.81 -4.91 -36.39
C GLU A 45 -6.34 -4.46 -36.36
N LEU A 46 -5.43 -5.26 -35.79
CA LEU A 46 -4.03 -4.83 -35.59
C LEU A 46 -3.30 -4.57 -36.92
N ALA A 47 -3.62 -5.34 -37.96
CA ALA A 47 -3.02 -5.15 -39.28
C ALA A 47 -3.38 -3.77 -39.87
N ASP A 48 -4.62 -3.33 -39.69
CA ASP A 48 -5.14 -2.05 -40.21
C ASP A 48 -4.73 -0.87 -39.32
N GLU A 49 -4.76 -1.04 -37.99
CA GLU A 49 -4.26 -0.05 -37.03
C GLU A 49 -2.77 0.25 -37.22
N GLY A 50 -1.98 -0.75 -37.64
CA GLY A 50 -0.55 -0.58 -37.89
C GLY A 50 -0.24 0.41 -39.02
N ALA A 51 -1.11 0.51 -40.03
CA ALA A 51 -0.87 1.34 -41.21
C ALA A 51 -0.90 2.84 -40.88
N SER A 52 -1.75 3.28 -39.95
CA SER A 52 -1.87 4.68 -39.52
C SER A 52 -0.81 5.09 -38.50
N HIS A 53 -0.15 4.14 -37.83
CA HIS A 53 0.75 4.39 -36.68
C HIS A 53 2.22 3.97 -36.92
N GLY A 54 2.65 3.87 -38.18
CA GLY A 54 4.05 3.57 -38.53
C GLY A 54 4.47 2.10 -38.37
N GLY A 55 3.50 1.20 -38.24
CA GLY A 55 3.67 -0.25 -38.17
C GLY A 55 3.89 -0.81 -36.77
N TRP A 56 3.87 -2.13 -36.69
CA TRP A 56 4.14 -2.89 -35.48
C TRP A 56 5.56 -3.43 -35.48
N VAL A 57 6.15 -3.54 -34.29
CA VAL A 57 7.45 -4.16 -34.08
C VAL A 57 7.35 -5.16 -32.92
N LEU A 58 8.16 -6.22 -33.02
CA LEU A 58 8.31 -7.21 -31.94
C LEU A 58 9.52 -6.83 -31.10
N ALA A 59 9.36 -6.79 -29.78
CA ALA A 59 10.45 -6.55 -28.84
C ALA A 59 10.37 -7.52 -27.66
N ARG A 60 11.51 -7.75 -27.01
CA ARG A 60 11.54 -8.38 -25.68
C ARG A 60 11.03 -7.38 -24.64
N LEU A 61 10.64 -7.85 -23.46
CA LEU A 61 10.18 -6.98 -22.37
C LEU A 61 11.25 -5.92 -22.04
N GLY A 62 10.92 -4.64 -22.26
CA GLY A 62 11.83 -3.51 -22.02
C GLY A 62 13.05 -3.44 -22.95
N GLY A 63 13.11 -4.28 -24.00
CA GLY A 63 14.20 -4.33 -24.96
C GLY A 63 13.97 -3.45 -26.19
N GLN A 64 15.02 -3.32 -27.00
CA GLN A 64 14.94 -2.71 -28.33
C GLN A 64 14.13 -3.58 -29.31
N PRO A 65 13.59 -3.00 -30.40
CA PRO A 65 12.83 -3.77 -31.37
C PRO A 65 13.74 -4.78 -32.04
N LEU A 66 13.23 -5.99 -32.23
CA LEU A 66 13.93 -7.04 -32.97
C LEU A 66 14.09 -6.61 -34.43
N ASP A 67 15.26 -6.89 -34.99
CA ASP A 67 15.57 -6.64 -36.39
C ASP A 67 14.71 -7.55 -37.27
N THR A 68 13.73 -6.95 -37.97
CA THR A 68 12.77 -7.70 -38.80
C THR A 68 13.43 -8.38 -40.00
N GLY A 69 14.65 -7.97 -40.39
CA GLY A 69 15.41 -8.61 -41.46
C GLY A 69 16.03 -9.95 -41.06
N ARG A 70 15.99 -10.32 -39.77
CA ARG A 70 16.59 -11.56 -39.24
C ARG A 70 15.55 -12.59 -38.87
N SER A 71 15.95 -13.86 -38.92
CA SER A 71 15.12 -14.98 -38.47
C SER A 71 15.09 -15.10 -36.94
N THR A 72 14.14 -15.87 -36.39
CA THR A 72 14.06 -16.10 -34.94
C THR A 72 15.30 -16.83 -34.41
N SER A 73 15.91 -17.73 -35.20
CA SER A 73 17.18 -18.39 -34.84
C SER A 73 18.35 -17.39 -34.77
N GLN A 74 18.46 -16.50 -35.77
CA GLN A 74 19.50 -15.45 -35.80
C GLN A 74 19.36 -14.42 -34.68
N LEU A 75 18.13 -14.18 -34.23
CA LEU A 75 17.83 -13.29 -33.09
C LEU A 75 17.92 -14.02 -31.74
N SER A 76 18.28 -15.30 -31.75
CA SER A 76 18.37 -16.17 -30.57
C SER A 76 17.07 -16.17 -29.76
N VAL A 77 15.93 -16.15 -30.43
CA VAL A 77 14.62 -16.30 -29.81
C VAL A 77 14.44 -17.76 -29.42
N ARG A 78 14.07 -18.01 -28.17
CA ARG A 78 13.95 -19.35 -27.60
C ARG A 78 12.50 -19.83 -27.56
N ASP A 79 12.34 -21.14 -27.48
CA ASP A 79 11.05 -21.75 -27.18
C ASP A 79 10.49 -21.27 -25.84
N GLY A 80 9.21 -20.89 -25.84
CA GLY A 80 8.48 -20.32 -24.72
C GLY A 80 8.76 -18.83 -24.47
N GLU A 81 9.55 -18.17 -25.32
CA GLU A 81 9.88 -16.76 -25.12
C GLU A 81 8.68 -15.84 -25.39
N LEU A 82 8.58 -14.79 -24.56
CA LEU A 82 7.54 -13.76 -24.65
C LEU A 82 8.01 -12.61 -25.51
N LEU A 83 7.30 -12.36 -26.60
CA LEU A 83 7.54 -11.24 -27.48
C LEU A 83 6.37 -10.27 -27.40
N TYR A 84 6.67 -9.00 -27.22
CA TYR A 84 5.69 -7.93 -27.12
C TYR A 84 5.53 -7.27 -28.46
N LEU A 85 4.29 -7.25 -28.93
CA LEU A 85 3.89 -6.52 -30.11
C LEU A 85 3.61 -5.07 -29.68
N THR A 86 4.49 -4.15 -30.07
CA THR A 86 4.37 -2.73 -29.72
C THR A 86 4.33 -1.86 -30.96
N MET A 87 3.66 -0.71 -30.85
CA MET A 87 3.60 0.27 -31.93
C MET A 87 4.97 0.91 -32.12
N ARG A 88 5.44 1.02 -33.36
CA ARG A 88 6.77 1.57 -33.65
C ARG A 88 6.94 2.99 -33.12
N GLN A 89 5.89 3.81 -33.17
CA GLN A 89 5.89 5.17 -32.61
C GLN A 89 5.97 5.21 -31.07
N LYS A 90 5.56 4.14 -30.37
CA LYS A 90 5.65 4.03 -28.91
C LYS A 90 7.04 3.57 -28.45
N MET A 91 7.86 3.01 -29.34
CA MET A 91 9.27 2.83 -29.06
C MET A 91 9.96 4.17 -29.24
N ALA A 92 10.11 4.88 -28.12
CA ALA A 92 10.90 6.09 -28.10
C ALA A 92 12.27 5.78 -28.71
N PRO A 93 12.71 6.51 -29.75
CA PRO A 93 14.08 6.37 -30.23
C PRO A 93 15.01 6.64 -29.05
N GLU A 94 16.15 5.93 -29.01
CA GLU A 94 17.20 6.22 -28.04
C GLU A 94 17.53 7.72 -28.16
N MET A 95 17.42 8.46 -27.05
CA MET A 95 17.76 9.88 -27.04
C MET A 95 19.27 9.97 -27.29
N VAL A 96 19.64 10.24 -28.53
CA VAL A 96 21.00 10.61 -28.89
C VAL A 96 21.16 12.07 -28.54
N PHE A 97 22.02 12.34 -27.56
CA PHE A 97 22.37 13.69 -27.17
C PHE A 97 23.66 14.08 -27.87
N ASP A 98 23.68 15.26 -28.49
CA ASP A 98 24.88 15.78 -29.17
C ASP A 98 25.91 16.32 -28.17
N ASP A 99 25.49 16.59 -26.93
CA ASP A 99 26.34 17.03 -25.82
C ASP A 99 26.02 16.25 -24.53
N VAL A 100 27.08 15.86 -23.82
CA VAL A 100 27.01 15.24 -22.49
C VAL A 100 26.32 16.16 -21.49
N ILE A 101 26.46 17.48 -21.63
CA ILE A 101 25.79 18.46 -20.76
C ILE A 101 24.27 18.34 -20.91
N GLU A 102 23.77 18.23 -22.14
CA GLU A 102 22.34 18.05 -22.42
C GLU A 102 21.83 16.69 -21.92
N ALA A 103 22.63 15.63 -22.09
CA ALA A 103 22.31 14.31 -21.56
C ALA A 103 22.17 14.32 -20.03
N VAL A 104 23.12 14.93 -19.32
CA VAL A 104 23.12 15.03 -17.85
C VAL A 104 22.01 15.96 -17.36
N ALA A 105 21.79 17.09 -18.04
CA ALA A 105 20.70 18.01 -17.71
C ALA A 105 19.34 17.33 -17.86
N THR A 106 19.11 16.60 -18.97
CA THR A 106 17.88 15.86 -19.23
C THR A 106 17.71 14.70 -18.25
N ALA A 107 18.76 13.94 -17.96
CA ALA A 107 18.72 12.86 -16.97
C ALA A 107 18.46 13.37 -15.55
N THR A 108 18.98 14.55 -15.19
CA THR A 108 18.76 15.18 -13.89
C THR A 108 17.37 15.81 -13.80
N ASN A 109 16.85 16.34 -14.90
CA ASN A 109 15.51 16.90 -15.00
C ASN A 109 14.42 15.81 -14.95
N ASN A 110 14.66 14.67 -15.62
CA ASN A 110 13.78 13.50 -15.61
C ASN A 110 13.88 12.65 -14.34
N ARG A 111 14.91 12.87 -13.50
CA ARG A 111 14.90 12.32 -12.14
C ARG A 111 13.76 13.00 -11.39
N GLY A 112 12.69 12.24 -11.14
CA GLY A 112 11.43 12.67 -10.51
C GLY A 112 11.53 13.18 -9.07
N SER A 113 12.68 13.71 -8.65
CA SER A 113 12.97 14.28 -7.34
C SER A 113 13.15 15.80 -7.43
N ARG A 114 12.28 16.48 -8.19
CA ARG A 114 12.20 17.95 -8.12
C ARG A 114 11.33 18.34 -6.92
N TRP A 115 11.78 19.34 -6.17
CA TRP A 115 11.00 19.90 -5.08
C TRP A 115 9.78 20.62 -5.65
N ASP A 116 8.61 20.02 -5.51
CA ASP A 116 7.35 20.56 -5.98
C ASP A 116 6.47 21.04 -4.80
N GLN A 117 5.35 21.69 -5.09
CA GLN A 117 4.36 22.13 -4.09
C GLN A 117 3.84 20.96 -3.24
N HIS A 118 3.70 19.78 -3.84
CA HIS A 118 3.37 18.56 -3.11
C HIS A 118 4.45 18.18 -2.08
N SER A 119 5.73 18.26 -2.46
CA SER A 119 6.87 18.01 -1.56
C SER A 119 6.93 19.03 -0.43
N THR A 120 6.67 20.31 -0.74
CA THR A 120 6.57 21.39 0.25
C THR A 120 5.48 21.11 1.28
N ARG A 121 4.28 20.71 0.82
CA ARG A 121 3.14 20.40 1.70
C ARG A 121 3.44 19.23 2.62
N LYS A 122 4.03 18.16 2.09
CA LYS A 122 4.46 17.00 2.89
C LYS A 122 5.51 17.41 3.91
N PHE A 123 6.52 18.15 3.49
CA PHE A 123 7.57 18.64 4.39
C PHE A 123 7.00 19.51 5.52
N SER A 124 6.15 20.49 5.22
CA SER A 124 5.53 21.35 6.23
C SER A 124 4.65 20.56 7.20
N LEU A 125 3.93 19.55 6.71
CA LEU A 125 3.11 18.68 7.55
C LEU A 125 3.99 17.83 8.46
N THR A 126 5.05 17.22 7.94
CA THR A 126 6.00 16.42 8.73
C THR A 126 6.68 17.27 9.79
N VAL A 127 7.18 18.45 9.45
CA VAL A 127 7.80 19.37 10.41
C VAL A 127 6.80 19.79 11.49
N GLY A 128 5.55 20.11 11.12
CA GLY A 128 4.49 20.43 12.07
C GLY A 128 4.17 19.28 13.03
N ILE A 129 4.07 18.04 12.52
CA ILE A 129 3.89 16.83 13.34
C ILE A 129 5.07 16.66 14.31
N CYS A 130 6.30 16.76 13.81
CA CYS A 130 7.50 16.65 14.65
C CYS A 130 7.52 17.71 15.75
N ALA A 131 7.16 18.96 15.43
CA ALA A 131 7.06 20.03 16.42
C ALA A 131 5.98 19.75 17.47
N LEU A 132 4.81 19.26 17.06
CA LEU A 132 3.73 18.89 18.00
C LEU A 132 4.12 17.71 18.89
N LEU A 133 4.77 16.68 18.35
CA LEU A 133 5.30 15.56 19.14
C LEU A 133 6.40 16.03 20.11
N GLY A 134 7.26 16.94 19.67
CA GLY A 134 8.21 17.63 20.55
C GLY A 134 7.51 18.40 21.67
N GLY A 135 6.37 19.04 21.38
CA GLY A 135 5.51 19.66 22.38
C GLY A 135 4.90 18.67 23.38
N ALA A 136 4.42 17.51 22.91
CA ALA A 136 3.91 16.44 23.79
C ALA A 136 5.01 15.93 24.74
N LEU A 137 6.23 15.76 24.22
CA LEU A 137 7.39 15.39 25.03
C LEU A 137 7.77 16.49 26.02
N ALA A 138 7.73 17.76 25.61
CA ALA A 138 7.99 18.90 26.48
C ALA A 138 6.97 18.97 27.63
N VAL A 139 5.68 18.72 27.35
CA VAL A 139 4.63 18.65 28.38
C VAL A 139 4.89 17.49 29.35
N LEU A 140 5.29 16.32 28.83
CA LEU A 140 5.63 15.16 29.66
C LEU A 140 6.82 15.44 30.59
N LEU A 141 7.78 16.25 30.15
CA LEU A 141 9.02 16.56 30.87
C LEU A 141 8.99 17.90 31.64
N ALA A 142 7.89 18.65 31.60
CA ALA A 142 7.78 19.98 32.22
C ALA A 142 7.93 19.95 33.75
N GLY A 143 7.66 18.80 34.38
CA GLY A 143 7.81 18.58 35.81
C GLY A 143 6.56 18.96 36.64
N PRO A 144 6.61 18.74 37.97
CA PRO A 144 5.49 19.01 38.87
C PRO A 144 5.11 20.50 38.98
N PRO A 145 3.83 20.82 39.25
CA PRO A 145 2.71 19.90 39.45
C PRO A 145 2.14 19.39 38.12
N GLN A 146 1.99 18.08 38.00
CA GLN A 146 1.68 17.40 36.72
C GLN A 146 0.25 17.66 36.22
N LEU A 147 -0.63 18.18 37.09
CA LEU A 147 -2.02 18.48 36.74
C LEU A 147 -2.13 19.50 35.60
N TYR A 148 -1.30 20.54 35.59
CA TYR A 148 -1.30 21.52 34.49
C TYR A 148 -0.79 20.88 33.18
N GLY A 149 0.19 19.99 33.27
CA GLY A 149 0.64 19.18 32.13
C GLY A 149 -0.48 18.29 31.58
N ALA A 150 -1.23 17.63 32.45
CA ALA A 150 -2.37 16.80 32.05
C ALA A 150 -3.47 17.62 31.36
N ILE A 151 -3.86 18.75 31.94
CA ILE A 151 -4.89 19.64 31.37
C ILE A 151 -4.46 20.18 30.00
N THR A 152 -3.22 20.68 29.90
CA THR A 152 -2.70 21.21 28.63
C THR A 152 -2.64 20.12 27.56
N ALA A 153 -2.19 18.92 27.91
CA ALA A 153 -2.16 17.79 26.99
C ALA A 153 -3.56 17.40 26.50
N PHE A 154 -4.56 17.31 27.38
CA PHE A 154 -5.94 17.01 26.98
C PHE A 154 -6.55 18.11 26.12
N VAL A 155 -6.34 19.38 26.46
CA VAL A 155 -6.83 20.51 25.66
C VAL A 155 -6.24 20.46 24.25
N VAL A 156 -4.93 20.26 24.13
CA VAL A 156 -4.26 20.14 22.83
C VAL A 156 -4.76 18.90 22.07
N ALA A 157 -4.92 17.75 22.74
CA ALA A 157 -5.47 16.55 22.12
C ALA A 157 -6.86 16.80 21.52
N THR A 158 -7.77 17.44 22.26
CA THR A 158 -9.13 17.75 21.79
C THR A 158 -9.13 18.72 20.63
N ILE A 159 -8.28 19.75 20.67
CA ILE A 159 -8.11 20.72 19.56
C ILE A 159 -7.61 20.01 18.31
N LEU A 160 -6.58 19.16 18.44
CA LEU A 160 -6.01 18.42 17.31
C LEU A 160 -7.01 17.42 16.72
N LEU A 161 -7.77 16.71 17.55
CA LEU A 161 -8.80 15.79 17.09
C LEU A 161 -9.95 16.52 16.38
N SER A 162 -10.37 17.66 16.90
CA SER A 162 -11.39 18.51 16.29
C SER A 162 -10.90 19.08 14.95
N THR A 163 -9.64 19.52 14.90
CA THR A 163 -8.97 19.96 13.67
C THR A 163 -8.92 18.82 12.65
N SER A 164 -8.53 17.62 13.08
CA SER A 164 -8.55 16.42 12.24
C SER A 164 -9.93 16.15 11.63
N ALA A 165 -11.00 16.22 12.44
CA ALA A 165 -12.37 16.04 11.95
C ALA A 165 -12.76 17.09 10.90
N VAL A 166 -12.33 18.34 11.06
CA VAL A 166 -12.54 19.41 10.07
C VAL A 166 -11.77 19.12 8.78
N PHE A 167 -10.50 18.72 8.86
CA PHE A 167 -9.70 18.37 7.68
C PHE A 167 -10.27 17.17 6.92
N ALA A 168 -10.79 16.17 7.63
CA ALA A 168 -11.42 14.99 7.03
C ALA A 168 -12.75 15.36 6.34
N ARG A 169 -13.61 16.13 7.00
CA ARG A 169 -14.99 16.36 6.53
C ARG A 169 -15.16 17.59 5.64
N ALA A 170 -14.50 18.69 5.97
CA ALA A 170 -14.66 19.96 5.24
C ALA A 170 -13.64 20.11 4.10
N LEU A 171 -12.38 19.74 4.34
CA LEU A 171 -11.28 19.96 3.38
C LEU A 171 -10.95 18.74 2.53
N ARG A 172 -11.53 17.56 2.83
CA ARG A 172 -11.26 16.27 2.17
C ARG A 172 -9.75 15.97 2.04
N ALA A 173 -8.97 16.42 3.02
CA ALA A 173 -7.53 16.28 3.06
C ALA A 173 -7.15 15.15 4.03
N THR A 174 -7.32 13.90 3.58
CA THR A 174 -7.19 12.71 4.42
C THR A 174 -5.82 12.57 5.07
N ASP A 175 -4.73 12.85 4.35
CA ASP A 175 -3.36 12.73 4.90
C ASP A 175 -3.13 13.65 6.10
N ALA A 176 -3.57 14.90 6.01
CA ALA A 176 -3.45 15.87 7.09
C ALA A 176 -4.37 15.53 8.27
N ALA A 177 -5.60 15.08 7.98
CA ALA A 177 -6.55 14.65 9.01
C ALA A 177 -5.99 13.49 9.83
N VAL A 178 -5.45 12.46 9.18
CA VAL A 178 -4.85 11.30 9.84
C VAL A 178 -3.65 11.71 10.68
N ALA A 179 -2.78 12.56 10.15
CA ALA A 179 -1.65 13.12 10.88
C ALA A 179 -2.07 13.79 12.20
N PHE A 180 -3.04 14.71 12.15
CA PHE A 180 -3.53 15.39 13.36
C PHE A 180 -4.21 14.44 14.35
N ALA A 181 -4.95 13.44 13.86
CA ALA A 181 -5.56 12.43 14.72
C ALA A 181 -4.50 11.59 15.44
N VAL A 182 -3.47 11.11 14.75
CA VAL A 182 -2.38 10.33 15.37
C VAL A 182 -1.66 11.14 16.44
N VAL A 183 -1.36 12.42 16.18
CA VAL A 183 -0.74 13.30 17.17
C VAL A 183 -1.68 13.56 18.36
N SER A 184 -2.99 13.66 18.13
CA SER A 184 -3.96 13.80 19.21
C SER A 184 -3.95 12.60 20.17
N LEU A 185 -3.75 11.38 19.67
CA LEU A 185 -3.61 10.17 20.50
C LEU A 185 -2.36 10.26 21.38
N ALA A 186 -1.23 10.78 20.86
CA ALA A 186 -0.01 10.97 21.64
C ALA A 186 -0.24 11.95 22.81
N PHE A 187 -0.88 13.10 22.54
CA PHE A 187 -1.24 14.06 23.60
C PHE A 187 -2.27 13.49 24.58
N ALA A 188 -3.25 12.70 24.12
CA ALA A 188 -4.21 12.04 25.00
C ALA A 188 -3.52 11.04 25.94
N GLY A 189 -2.56 10.26 25.43
CA GLY A 189 -1.73 9.36 26.22
C GLY A 189 -0.91 10.09 27.28
N VAL A 190 -0.23 11.18 26.90
CA VAL A 190 0.51 12.04 27.84
C VAL A 190 -0.44 12.62 28.90
N GLY A 191 -1.60 13.14 28.49
CA GLY A 191 -2.61 13.68 29.41
C GLY A 191 -3.09 12.64 30.42
N GLY A 192 -3.40 11.42 29.95
CA GLY A 192 -3.84 10.32 30.82
C GLY A 192 -2.74 9.82 31.76
N LEU A 193 -1.49 9.76 31.31
CA LEU A 193 -0.35 9.42 32.16
C LEU A 193 -0.16 10.43 33.31
N LEU A 194 -0.33 11.72 33.01
CA LEU A 194 -0.11 12.80 33.98
C LEU A 194 -1.31 13.06 34.90
N ALA A 195 -2.53 12.67 34.50
CA ALA A 195 -3.77 12.99 35.20
C ALA A 195 -3.80 12.56 36.69
N GLY A 196 -3.18 11.44 37.04
CA GLY A 196 -3.06 10.95 38.42
C GLY A 196 -1.63 10.90 38.95
N ALA A 197 -0.68 11.56 38.28
CA ALA A 197 0.71 11.57 38.70
C ALA A 197 0.94 12.42 39.97
N GLY A 198 0.16 13.49 40.17
CA GLY A 198 0.32 14.42 41.30
C GLY A 198 1.64 15.19 41.18
N ASP A 199 2.43 15.19 42.26
CA ASP A 199 3.76 15.83 42.29
C ASP A 199 4.91 14.87 41.94
N ARG A 200 4.58 13.66 41.48
CA ARG A 200 5.60 12.66 41.13
C ARG A 200 6.32 13.02 39.83
N SER A 201 7.60 12.67 39.81
CA SER A 201 8.42 12.75 38.60
C SER A 201 8.00 11.69 37.59
N VAL A 202 8.35 11.88 36.32
CA VAL A 202 8.01 10.95 35.22
C VAL A 202 8.63 9.55 35.43
N SER A 203 9.75 9.48 36.16
CA SER A 203 10.41 8.22 36.55
C SER A 203 9.67 7.42 37.63
N GLU A 204 8.73 8.04 38.34
CA GLU A 204 7.98 7.42 39.45
C GLU A 204 6.53 7.07 39.05
N LEU A 205 6.23 7.09 37.75
CA LEU A 205 4.90 6.74 37.27
C LEU A 205 4.58 5.28 37.58
N THR A 206 3.44 5.07 38.25
CA THR A 206 2.93 3.73 38.57
C THR A 206 2.13 3.14 37.41
N ALA A 207 1.93 1.82 37.42
CA ALA A 207 1.10 1.12 36.44
C ALA A 207 -0.34 1.67 36.34
N ALA A 208 -0.88 2.24 37.43
CA ALA A 208 -2.16 2.95 37.42
C ALA A 208 -2.19 4.14 36.45
N ASN A 209 -1.08 4.88 36.36
CA ASN A 209 -0.96 6.01 35.42
C ASN A 209 -0.91 5.50 33.98
N VAL A 210 -0.25 4.37 33.75
CA VAL A 210 -0.21 3.71 32.43
C VAL A 210 -1.60 3.25 32.00
N VAL A 211 -2.41 2.71 32.91
CA VAL A 211 -3.81 2.37 32.62
C VAL A 211 -4.63 3.61 32.26
N MET A 212 -4.46 4.74 32.96
CA MET A 212 -5.13 6.00 32.61
C MET A 212 -4.68 6.54 31.24
N GLY A 213 -3.39 6.50 30.95
CA GLY A 213 -2.84 6.84 29.62
C GLY A 213 -3.41 5.97 28.51
N ALA A 214 -3.41 4.65 28.70
CA ALA A 214 -3.98 3.69 27.77
C ALA A 214 -5.48 3.91 27.55
N SER A 215 -6.23 4.18 28.62
CA SER A 215 -7.66 4.48 28.54
C SER A 215 -7.93 5.76 27.76
N ALA A 216 -7.11 6.80 27.97
CA ALA A 216 -7.23 8.05 27.21
C ALA A 216 -6.94 7.84 25.71
N ILE A 217 -5.88 7.08 25.38
CA ILE A 217 -5.57 6.71 23.98
C ILE A 217 -6.76 5.94 23.37
N LEU A 218 -7.34 4.99 24.11
CA LEU A 218 -8.48 4.21 23.63
C LEU A 218 -9.68 5.10 23.31
N VAL A 219 -10.05 6.02 24.20
CA VAL A 219 -11.15 6.98 23.96
C VAL A 219 -10.87 7.83 22.73
N PHE A 220 -9.68 8.40 22.60
CA PHE A 220 -9.32 9.23 21.45
C PHE A 220 -9.21 8.43 20.15
N ALA A 221 -8.76 7.17 20.19
CA ALA A 221 -8.74 6.27 19.03
C ALA A 221 -10.17 5.98 18.54
N VAL A 222 -11.11 5.73 19.45
CA VAL A 222 -12.53 5.52 19.11
C VAL A 222 -13.16 6.81 18.54
N LEU A 223 -12.86 7.98 19.12
CA LEU A 223 -13.34 9.24 18.55
C LEU A 223 -12.71 9.52 17.18
N ALA A 224 -11.43 9.18 16.98
CA ALA A 224 -10.74 9.32 15.71
C ALA A 224 -11.31 8.38 14.63
N LEU A 225 -11.71 7.15 14.98
CA LEU A 225 -12.44 6.23 14.09
C LEU A 225 -13.71 6.87 13.53
N VAL A 226 -14.45 7.63 14.37
CA VAL A 226 -15.69 8.32 13.98
C VAL A 226 -15.40 9.62 13.22
N ALA A 227 -14.33 10.33 13.58
CA ALA A 227 -13.94 11.58 12.95
C ALA A 227 -13.37 11.38 11.54
N VAL A 228 -12.54 10.34 11.35
CA VAL A 228 -11.74 10.08 10.14
C VAL A 228 -11.97 8.63 9.67
N ALA A 229 -13.10 8.41 8.98
CA ALA A 229 -13.49 7.07 8.53
C ALA A 229 -12.57 6.47 7.44
N ASP A 230 -11.88 7.31 6.66
CA ASP A 230 -11.07 6.90 5.50
C ASP A 230 -9.91 5.97 5.86
N ARG A 231 -9.37 6.05 7.09
CA ARG A 231 -8.26 5.22 7.58
C ARG A 231 -8.62 4.52 8.90
N ALA A 232 -9.85 4.01 8.97
CA ALA A 232 -10.33 3.26 10.13
C ALA A 232 -9.38 2.14 10.62
N PRO A 233 -8.69 1.37 9.75
CA PRO A 233 -7.75 0.34 10.21
C PRO A 233 -6.69 0.88 11.19
N LEU A 234 -6.12 2.05 10.92
CA LEU A 234 -5.05 2.63 11.74
C LEU A 234 -5.48 2.91 13.17
N PHE A 235 -6.66 3.51 13.35
CA PHE A 235 -7.18 3.84 14.68
C PHE A 235 -7.69 2.59 15.42
N LEU A 236 -8.14 1.58 14.68
CA LEU A 236 -8.47 0.28 15.25
C LEU A 236 -7.22 -0.42 15.79
N GLY A 237 -6.10 -0.39 15.06
CA GLY A 237 -4.80 -0.83 15.54
C GLY A 237 -4.36 -0.11 16.82
N ALA A 238 -4.46 1.23 16.83
CA ALA A 238 -4.16 2.02 18.02
C ALA A 238 -5.07 1.66 19.23
N ALA A 239 -6.35 1.37 18.99
CA ALA A 239 -7.26 0.89 20.02
C ALA A 239 -6.87 -0.49 20.56
N PHE A 240 -6.45 -1.43 19.70
CA PHE A 240 -5.92 -2.73 20.12
C PHE A 240 -4.67 -2.59 20.98
N CYS A 241 -3.71 -1.75 20.58
CA CYS A 241 -2.52 -1.46 21.38
C CYS A 241 -2.89 -0.87 22.75
N ALA A 242 -3.84 0.07 22.79
CA ALA A 242 -4.32 0.68 24.03
C ALA A 242 -4.98 -0.34 24.97
N VAL A 243 -5.82 -1.25 24.43
CA VAL A 243 -6.44 -2.33 25.21
C VAL A 243 -5.38 -3.29 25.75
N ALA A 244 -4.43 -3.72 24.90
CA ALA A 244 -3.34 -4.61 25.33
C ALA A 244 -2.50 -3.98 26.44
N LEU A 245 -2.17 -2.69 26.31
CA LEU A 245 -1.43 -1.93 27.33
C LEU A 245 -2.22 -1.80 28.64
N ALA A 246 -3.52 -1.52 28.57
CA ALA A 246 -4.39 -1.42 29.74
C ALA A 246 -4.51 -2.77 30.47
N VAL A 247 -4.72 -3.88 29.73
CA VAL A 247 -4.81 -5.23 30.29
C VAL A 247 -3.50 -5.62 30.96
N ALA A 248 -2.37 -5.43 30.29
CA ALA A 248 -1.06 -5.78 30.83
C ALA A 248 -0.68 -4.95 32.06
N SER A 249 -0.98 -3.65 32.05
CA SER A 249 -0.72 -2.77 33.19
C SER A 249 -1.61 -3.13 34.39
N THR A 250 -2.89 -3.43 34.14
CA THR A 250 -3.82 -3.88 35.19
C THR A 250 -3.39 -5.23 35.77
N ALA A 251 -3.01 -6.18 34.93
CA ALA A 251 -2.52 -7.48 35.40
C ALA A 251 -1.22 -7.34 36.20
N SER A 252 -0.32 -6.44 35.81
CA SER A 252 0.90 -6.14 36.57
C SER A 252 0.58 -5.55 37.95
N MET A 253 -0.47 -4.73 38.06
CA MET A 253 -0.94 -4.21 39.36
C MET A 253 -1.54 -5.30 40.25
N VAL A 254 -2.32 -6.22 39.68
CA VAL A 254 -2.99 -7.29 40.45
C VAL A 254 -1.99 -8.35 40.94
N LEU A 255 -0.91 -8.58 40.17
CA LEU A 255 0.09 -9.61 40.46
C LEU A 255 1.32 -9.06 41.22
N ASP A 256 1.30 -7.80 41.67
CA ASP A 256 2.45 -7.08 42.24
C ASP A 256 3.74 -7.25 41.38
N GLY A 257 3.55 -7.29 40.07
CA GLY A 257 4.58 -7.60 39.10
C GLY A 257 5.40 -6.37 38.70
N ASN A 258 6.67 -6.60 38.33
CA ASN A 258 7.52 -5.55 37.76
C ASN A 258 7.21 -5.31 36.26
N ALA A 259 7.75 -4.25 35.67
CA ALA A 259 7.55 -3.89 34.25
C ALA A 259 7.86 -5.03 33.26
N ALA A 260 8.80 -5.91 33.61
CA ALA A 260 9.12 -7.10 32.83
C ALA A 260 7.94 -8.09 32.71
N LEU A 261 7.12 -8.22 33.75
CA LEU A 261 5.94 -9.08 33.76
C LEU A 261 4.87 -8.52 32.82
N GLY A 262 4.66 -7.19 32.86
CA GLY A 262 3.79 -6.49 31.91
C GLY A 262 4.23 -6.69 30.45
N ALA A 263 5.53 -6.55 30.17
CA ALA A 263 6.06 -6.81 28.83
C ALA A 263 5.85 -8.26 28.37
N ALA A 264 6.04 -9.24 29.27
CA ALA A 264 5.78 -10.65 28.98
C ALA A 264 4.29 -10.92 28.71
N ILE A 265 3.38 -10.28 29.44
CA ILE A 265 1.92 -10.38 29.21
C ILE A 265 1.56 -9.80 27.84
N ILE A 266 2.10 -8.62 27.48
CA ILE A 266 1.86 -8.03 26.15
C ILE A 266 2.37 -8.97 25.07
N ALA A 267 3.60 -9.46 25.18
CA ALA A 267 4.18 -10.39 24.20
C ALA A 267 3.35 -11.68 24.07
N GLY A 268 2.92 -12.25 25.19
CA GLY A 268 2.06 -13.44 25.22
C GLY A 268 0.70 -13.19 24.60
N LEU A 269 0.07 -12.05 24.90
CA LEU A 269 -1.23 -11.66 24.34
C LEU A 269 -1.13 -11.42 22.82
N THR A 270 -0.09 -10.72 22.37
CA THR A 270 0.18 -10.52 20.94
C THR A 270 0.37 -11.87 20.26
N PHE A 271 1.21 -12.76 20.80
CA PHE A 271 1.46 -14.08 20.21
C PHE A 271 0.17 -14.93 20.15
N ALA A 272 -0.67 -14.86 21.18
CA ALA A 272 -1.95 -15.56 21.23
C ALA A 272 -2.97 -15.02 20.21
N LEU A 273 -2.90 -13.73 19.86
CA LEU A 273 -3.83 -13.09 18.92
C LEU A 273 -3.44 -13.26 17.45
N ILE A 274 -2.15 -13.48 17.13
CA ILE A 274 -1.64 -13.66 15.75
C ILE A 274 -2.49 -14.63 14.91
N PRO A 275 -2.88 -15.83 15.40
CA PRO A 275 -3.66 -16.78 14.58
C PRO A 275 -5.07 -16.28 14.24
N ILE A 276 -5.63 -15.38 15.04
CA ILE A 276 -7.00 -14.88 14.91
C ILE A 276 -7.07 -13.65 14.00
N THR A 277 -5.95 -12.93 13.84
CA THR A 277 -5.86 -11.68 13.05
C THR A 277 -6.36 -11.82 11.60
N PRO A 278 -5.99 -12.86 10.82
CA PRO A 278 -6.48 -13.02 9.45
C PRO A 278 -8.01 -13.17 9.37
N MET A 279 -8.60 -13.90 10.32
CA MET A 279 -10.06 -14.08 10.36
C MET A 279 -10.78 -12.80 10.78
N MET A 280 -10.21 -12.04 11.71
CA MET A 280 -10.76 -10.74 12.10
C MET A 280 -10.66 -9.71 10.98
N SER A 281 -9.55 -9.67 10.25
CA SER A 281 -9.38 -8.72 9.15
C SER A 281 -10.37 -8.98 8.01
N LEU A 282 -10.60 -10.26 7.64
CA LEU A 282 -11.60 -10.64 6.66
C LEU A 282 -13.03 -10.27 7.10
N ARG A 283 -13.35 -10.47 8.39
CA ARG A 283 -14.66 -10.09 8.97
C ARG A 283 -14.86 -8.58 9.00
N LEU A 284 -13.85 -7.81 9.43
CA LEU A 284 -13.88 -6.34 9.48
C LEU A 284 -13.99 -5.74 8.06
N ALA A 285 -13.34 -6.34 7.08
CA ALA A 285 -13.43 -5.96 5.67
C ALA A 285 -14.68 -6.48 4.95
N ARG A 286 -15.51 -7.29 5.62
CA ARG A 286 -16.76 -7.88 5.08
C ARG A 286 -16.52 -8.63 3.76
N VAL A 287 -15.40 -9.36 3.66
CA VAL A 287 -15.09 -10.18 2.50
C VAL A 287 -16.21 -11.24 2.35
N PRO A 288 -16.84 -11.35 1.17
CA PRO A 288 -17.91 -12.34 0.96
C PRO A 288 -17.33 -13.73 1.16
N MET A 289 -17.89 -14.49 2.10
CA MET A 289 -17.47 -15.88 2.30
C MET A 289 -18.09 -16.71 1.18
N PRO A 290 -17.33 -17.61 0.55
CA PRO A 290 -17.89 -18.55 -0.41
C PRO A 290 -18.98 -19.37 0.28
N GLN A 291 -20.20 -19.31 -0.25
CA GLN A 291 -21.27 -20.19 0.19
C GLN A 291 -21.03 -21.55 -0.45
N LEU A 292 -20.82 -22.57 0.38
CA LEU A 292 -20.71 -23.95 -0.09
C LEU A 292 -22.09 -24.38 -0.59
N PRO A 293 -22.22 -24.85 -1.84
CA PRO A 293 -23.48 -25.34 -2.35
C PRO A 293 -23.96 -26.51 -1.47
N GLN A 294 -25.20 -26.45 -1.03
CA GLN A 294 -25.76 -27.43 -0.10
C GLN A 294 -26.45 -28.58 -0.83
N ASN A 295 -26.78 -28.42 -2.11
CA ASN A 295 -27.50 -29.39 -2.92
C ASN A 295 -26.91 -29.56 -4.34
N VAL A 296 -27.22 -30.70 -4.97
CA VAL A 296 -26.74 -31.04 -6.33
C VAL A 296 -27.28 -30.07 -7.40
N GLU A 297 -28.50 -29.57 -7.24
CA GLU A 297 -29.08 -28.53 -8.09
C GLU A 297 -28.31 -27.18 -8.00
N GLU A 298 -27.76 -26.82 -6.83
CA GLU A 298 -26.95 -25.60 -6.65
C GLU A 298 -25.54 -25.76 -7.23
N LEU A 299 -24.96 -26.97 -7.18
CA LEU A 299 -23.72 -27.30 -7.88
C LEU A 299 -23.86 -27.21 -9.40
N LYS A 300 -25.03 -27.56 -9.94
CA LYS A 300 -25.30 -27.52 -11.38
C LYS A 300 -25.64 -26.13 -11.89
N SER A 301 -26.08 -25.21 -11.02
CA SER A 301 -26.55 -23.89 -11.45
C SER A 301 -25.44 -22.87 -11.65
N ASP A 302 -24.20 -23.13 -11.22
CA ASP A 302 -22.97 -22.31 -11.40
C ASP A 302 -23.20 -20.78 -11.36
N ALA A 303 -24.16 -20.34 -10.54
CA ALA A 303 -24.73 -19.00 -10.66
C ALA A 303 -24.02 -17.96 -9.78
N TYR A 304 -22.91 -18.33 -9.13
CA TYR A 304 -22.19 -17.42 -8.24
C TYR A 304 -21.18 -16.56 -9.00
N THR A 305 -21.70 -15.53 -9.66
CA THR A 305 -20.85 -14.49 -10.26
C THR A 305 -20.39 -13.53 -9.17
N VAL A 306 -19.14 -13.66 -8.72
CA VAL A 306 -18.52 -12.69 -7.81
C VAL A 306 -18.05 -11.50 -8.64
N ASN A 307 -18.49 -10.29 -8.27
CA ASN A 307 -17.94 -9.07 -8.86
C ASN A 307 -16.46 -8.93 -8.45
N GLY A 308 -15.54 -9.25 -9.37
CA GLY A 308 -14.11 -9.28 -9.11
C GLY A 308 -13.54 -7.94 -8.59
N ALA A 309 -14.07 -6.80 -9.05
CA ALA A 309 -13.64 -5.49 -8.59
C ALA A 309 -13.97 -5.26 -7.11
N GLN A 310 -15.18 -5.62 -6.67
CA GLN A 310 -15.57 -5.53 -5.26
C GLN A 310 -14.80 -6.51 -4.38
N ALA A 311 -14.51 -7.71 -4.88
CA ALA A 311 -13.70 -8.70 -4.16
C ALA A 311 -12.27 -8.20 -3.93
N LEU A 312 -11.65 -7.59 -4.95
CA LEU A 312 -10.32 -6.98 -4.86
C LEU A 312 -10.29 -5.78 -3.91
N GLU A 313 -11.30 -4.92 -3.94
CA GLU A 313 -11.41 -3.77 -3.02
C GLU A 313 -11.51 -4.23 -1.57
N ARG A 314 -12.37 -5.22 -1.28
CA ARG A 314 -12.51 -5.78 0.08
C ARG A 314 -11.27 -6.55 0.52
N SER A 315 -10.58 -7.23 -0.39
CA SER A 315 -9.29 -7.89 -0.09
C SER A 315 -8.21 -6.87 0.28
N THR A 316 -8.13 -5.75 -0.44
CA THR A 316 -7.22 -4.65 -0.13
C THR A 316 -7.51 -4.08 1.26
N ARG A 317 -8.80 -3.86 1.57
CA ARG A 317 -9.23 -3.39 2.89
C ARG A 317 -8.95 -4.40 4.01
N ALA A 318 -9.08 -5.69 3.75
CA ALA A 318 -8.70 -6.75 4.68
C ALA A 318 -7.19 -6.72 4.98
N ASN A 319 -6.37 -6.49 3.95
CA ASN A 319 -4.93 -6.32 4.13
C ASN A 319 -4.59 -5.09 4.99
N GLU A 320 -5.31 -3.98 4.84
CA GLU A 320 -5.12 -2.80 5.70
C GLU A 320 -5.47 -3.08 7.16
N PHE A 321 -6.57 -3.79 7.43
CA PHE A 321 -6.91 -4.22 8.80
C PHE A 321 -5.90 -5.20 9.38
N LEU A 322 -5.42 -6.15 8.57
CA LEU A 322 -4.39 -7.11 8.99
C LEU A 322 -3.06 -6.40 9.32
N THR A 323 -2.70 -5.37 8.56
CA THR A 323 -1.46 -4.60 8.79
C THR A 323 -1.55 -3.72 10.03
N ALA A 324 -2.76 -3.28 10.40
CA ALA A 324 -2.96 -2.38 11.53
C ALA A 324 -3.07 -3.11 12.89
N MET A 325 -3.51 -4.37 12.90
CA MET A 325 -3.65 -5.20 14.10
C MET A 325 -2.34 -5.89 14.46
#